data_AF-A0A6P2D2Z9-F1
#
_entry.id   AF-A0A6P2D2Z9-F1
#
_cell.length_a   1.000
_cell.length_b   1.000
_cell.length_c   1.000
_cell.angle_alpha   90.00
_cell.angle_beta   90.00
_cell.angle_gamma   90.00
#
_symmetry.space_group_name_H-M   'P 1'
#
loop_
_entity.id
_entity.type
_entity.pdbx_description
1 polymer ?
#
loop_
_entity_poly.entity_id
_entity_poly.type
_entity_poly.pdbx_seq_one_letter_code
_entity_poly.pdbx_strand_id
1 'polypeptide(L)'
;MPRPNYIEPEVLSALVREYKRTGRVSEELGRCLMLIAGGLWDRYHFTASRDDFVQEVVLHLMQNPLQKADAQKHVFNYFTTCAFRFGQKLRDKAYGDARRFGDYAAELVESGRQLPTRHDAMDLGELSEWTGDDPVEFKRYKSGRRGTPFKHRRG
;
A
#
# COMPACT_ATOMS: atom_id res chain seq x y z
N MET A 1 -24.72 6.94 15.20
CA MET A 1 -23.95 6.65 16.43
C MET A 1 -22.51 6.33 16.03
N PRO A 2 -21.49 6.98 16.59
CA PRO A 2 -20.11 6.56 16.33
C PRO A 2 -19.93 5.19 16.99
N ARG A 3 -19.64 4.17 16.18
CA ARG A 3 -19.30 2.84 16.72
C ARG A 3 -17.95 2.98 17.44
N PRO A 4 -17.77 2.41 18.64
CA PRO A 4 -16.46 2.34 19.22
C PRO A 4 -15.58 1.49 18.29
N ASN A 5 -14.59 2.12 17.64
CA ASN A 5 -13.57 1.46 16.80
C ASN A 5 -12.55 0.69 17.67
N TYR A 6 -13.01 0.04 18.73
CA TYR A 6 -12.18 -0.67 19.67
C TYR A 6 -12.43 -2.17 19.51
N ILE A 7 -11.36 -2.91 19.25
CA ILE A 7 -11.38 -4.37 19.21
C ILE A 7 -10.90 -4.84 20.57
N GLU A 8 -11.77 -5.52 21.30
CA GLU A 8 -11.37 -6.20 22.54
C GLU A 8 -10.41 -7.35 22.21
N PRO A 9 -9.19 -7.37 22.77
CA PRO A 9 -8.19 -8.41 22.49
C PRO A 9 -8.69 -9.84 22.76
N GLU A 10 -9.55 -10.00 23.76
CA GLU A 10 -10.17 -11.27 24.17
C GLU A 10 -11.11 -11.79 23.09
N VAL A 11 -11.94 -10.91 22.52
CA VAL A 11 -12.86 -11.22 21.42
C VAL A 11 -12.07 -11.67 20.20
N LEU A 12 -11.03 -10.92 19.82
CA LEU A 12 -10.17 -11.28 18.69
C LEU A 12 -9.48 -12.63 18.91
N SER A 13 -9.02 -12.90 20.13
CA SER A 13 -8.40 -14.18 20.49
C SER A 13 -9.38 -15.35 20.39
N ALA A 14 -10.61 -15.18 20.84
CA ALA A 14 -11.67 -16.17 20.72
C ALA A 14 -11.99 -16.49 19.25
N LEU A 15 -12.10 -15.46 18.41
CA LEU A 15 -12.34 -15.62 16.96
C LEU A 15 -11.19 -16.36 16.26
N VAL A 16 -9.94 -16.10 16.65
CA VAL A 16 -8.79 -16.87 16.12
C VAL A 16 -8.82 -18.32 16.57
N ARG A 17 -9.19 -18.62 17.83
CA ARG A 17 -9.36 -20.02 18.30
C ARG A 17 -10.42 -20.75 17.50
N GLU A 18 -11.53 -20.08 17.23
CA GLU A 18 -12.62 -20.64 16.43
C GLU A 18 -12.19 -20.90 14.98
N TYR A 19 -11.42 -19.98 14.38
CA TYR A 19 -10.78 -20.22 13.09
C TYR A 19 -9.85 -21.44 13.13
N LYS A 20 -9.02 -21.63 14.17
CA LYS A 20 -8.16 -22.82 14.27
C LYS A 20 -8.95 -24.13 14.35
N ARG A 21 -10.13 -24.09 14.97
CA ARG A 21 -11.01 -25.25 15.13
C ARG A 21 -11.76 -25.61 13.84
N THR A 22 -12.25 -24.59 13.13
CA THR A 22 -13.17 -24.77 11.98
C THR A 22 -12.48 -24.66 10.62
N GLY A 23 -11.32 -24.02 10.56
CA GLY A 23 -10.63 -23.65 9.33
C GLY A 23 -11.33 -22.53 8.53
N ARG A 24 -12.40 -21.93 9.07
CA ARG A 24 -13.22 -20.92 8.38
C ARG A 24 -13.07 -19.55 9.04
N VAL A 25 -12.97 -18.51 8.22
CA VAL A 25 -12.97 -17.11 8.70
C VAL A 25 -14.41 -16.67 8.88
N SER A 26 -14.79 -16.30 10.10
CA SER A 26 -16.11 -15.72 10.38
C SER A 26 -16.19 -14.26 9.90
N GLU A 27 -17.41 -13.76 9.71
CA GLU A 27 -17.61 -12.35 9.37
C GLU A 27 -17.06 -11.41 10.44
N GLU A 28 -17.23 -11.75 11.72
CA GLU A 28 -16.72 -10.95 12.83
C GLU A 28 -15.19 -10.87 12.80
N LEU A 29 -14.51 -11.97 12.49
CA LEU A 29 -13.06 -11.99 12.34
C LEU A 29 -12.64 -11.10 11.16
N GLY A 30 -13.31 -11.21 10.02
CA GLY A 30 -13.09 -10.34 8.86
C GLY A 30 -13.23 -8.85 9.22
N ARG A 31 -14.30 -8.48 9.94
CA ARG A 31 -14.53 -7.10 10.41
C ARG A 31 -13.43 -6.62 11.35
N CYS A 32 -12.94 -7.48 12.26
CA CYS A 32 -11.83 -7.13 13.13
C CYS A 32 -10.55 -6.87 12.33
N LEU A 33 -10.23 -7.70 11.34
CA LEU A 33 -9.06 -7.50 10.48
C LEU A 33 -9.18 -6.20 9.66
N MET A 34 -10.37 -5.89 9.13
CA MET A 34 -10.64 -4.63 8.44
C MET A 34 -10.46 -3.41 9.34
N LEU A 35 -10.89 -3.49 10.60
CA LEU A 35 -10.69 -2.41 11.58
C LEU A 35 -9.20 -2.18 11.89
N ILE A 36 -8.41 -3.25 12.03
CA ILE A 36 -6.95 -3.16 12.22
C ILE A 36 -6.30 -2.48 11.01
N ALA A 37 -6.62 -2.94 9.79
CA ALA A 37 -6.07 -2.37 8.58
C ALA A 37 -6.49 -0.90 8.39
N GLY A 38 -7.76 -0.58 8.62
CA GLY A 38 -8.30 0.77 8.51
C GLY A 38 -7.63 1.73 9.49
N GLY A 39 -7.52 1.34 10.76
CA GLY A 39 -6.85 2.16 11.78
C GLY A 39 -5.35 2.37 11.51
N LEU A 40 -4.69 1.42 10.85
CA LEU A 40 -3.30 1.59 10.40
C LEU A 40 -3.20 2.58 9.24
N TRP A 41 -4.11 2.52 8.27
CA TRP A 41 -4.13 3.49 7.19
C TRP A 41 -4.40 4.90 7.72
N ASP A 42 -5.39 5.07 8.59
CA ASP A 42 -5.77 6.36 9.18
C ASP A 42 -4.58 7.01 9.93
N ARG A 43 -3.62 6.21 10.43
CA ARG A 43 -2.43 6.70 11.13
C ARG A 43 -1.24 6.99 10.21
N TYR A 44 -1.01 6.17 9.19
CA TYR A 44 0.25 6.17 8.43
C TYR A 44 0.10 6.50 6.94
N HIS A 45 -1.11 6.44 6.38
CA HIS A 45 -1.43 6.75 4.99
C HIS A 45 -0.46 6.08 4.00
N PHE A 46 -0.30 4.76 4.09
CA PHE A 46 0.68 4.00 3.30
C PHE A 46 0.48 4.10 1.79
N THR A 47 -0.77 4.25 1.35
CA THR A 47 -1.22 4.31 -0.05
C THR A 47 -2.17 5.50 -0.23
N ALA A 48 -2.43 5.89 -1.48
CA ALA A 48 -3.39 6.96 -1.80
C ALA A 48 -4.84 6.59 -1.46
N SER A 49 -5.23 5.33 -1.68
CA SER A 49 -6.56 4.81 -1.41
C SER A 49 -6.60 3.98 -0.14
N ARG A 50 -7.54 4.32 0.76
CA ARG A 50 -7.79 3.60 2.01
C ARG A 50 -8.39 2.23 1.75
N ASP A 51 -9.37 2.15 0.88
CA ASP A 51 -10.14 0.92 0.67
C ASP A 51 -9.29 -0.14 -0.01
N ASP A 52 -8.45 0.25 -0.98
CA ASP A 52 -7.49 -0.66 -1.64
C ASP A 52 -6.48 -1.19 -0.63
N PHE A 53 -5.95 -0.31 0.24
CA PHE A 53 -5.05 -0.74 1.31
C PHE A 53 -5.71 -1.73 2.26
N VAL A 54 -6.93 -1.43 2.72
CA VAL A 54 -7.66 -2.31 3.63
C VAL A 54 -7.90 -3.66 2.98
N GLN A 55 -8.32 -3.70 1.71
CA GLN A 55 -8.53 -4.93 0.97
C GLN A 55 -7.23 -5.77 0.88
N GLU A 56 -6.13 -5.17 0.41
CA GLU A 56 -4.86 -5.87 0.25
C GLU A 56 -4.31 -6.39 1.58
N VAL A 57 -4.36 -5.56 2.63
CA VAL A 57 -3.88 -5.94 3.96
C VAL A 57 -4.74 -7.05 4.55
N VAL A 58 -6.07 -6.98 4.46
CA VAL A 58 -6.96 -8.01 5.00
C VAL A 58 -6.72 -9.35 4.29
N LEU A 59 -6.59 -9.35 2.96
CA LEU A 59 -6.22 -10.54 2.19
C LEU A 59 -4.87 -11.11 2.66
N HIS A 60 -3.87 -10.24 2.87
CA HIS A 60 -2.58 -10.68 3.43
C HIS A 60 -2.73 -11.30 4.82
N LEU A 61 -3.51 -10.68 5.72
CA LEU A 61 -3.71 -11.16 7.09
C LEU A 61 -4.45 -12.51 7.13
N MET A 62 -5.43 -12.72 6.26
CA MET A 62 -6.21 -13.97 6.16
C MET A 62 -5.40 -15.17 5.66
N GLN A 63 -4.24 -14.95 5.04
CA GLN A 63 -3.35 -16.01 4.57
C GLN A 63 -2.44 -16.51 5.72
N ASN A 64 -1.12 -16.40 5.54
CA ASN A 64 -0.10 -16.91 6.46
C ASN A 64 -0.15 -16.31 7.87
N PRO A 65 -0.43 -15.01 8.09
CA PRO A 65 -0.51 -14.44 9.43
C PRO A 65 -1.59 -15.11 10.27
N LEU A 66 -2.82 -15.26 9.76
CA LEU A 66 -3.90 -15.92 10.49
C LEU A 66 -3.57 -17.41 10.78
N GLN A 67 -2.92 -18.10 9.85
CA GLN A 67 -2.44 -19.47 10.07
C GLN A 67 -1.36 -19.57 11.15
N LYS A 68 -0.51 -18.55 11.29
CA LYS A 68 0.58 -18.50 12.29
C LYS A 68 0.19 -17.83 13.61
N ALA A 69 -0.95 -17.16 13.65
CA ALA A 69 -1.44 -16.48 14.84
C ALA A 69 -1.60 -17.48 16.00
N ASP A 70 -1.03 -17.12 17.15
CA ASP A 70 -1.09 -17.88 18.39
C ASP A 70 -2.12 -17.21 19.31
N ALA A 71 -3.24 -17.89 19.55
CA ALA A 71 -4.36 -17.36 20.30
C ALA A 71 -4.17 -17.34 21.83
N GLN A 72 -3.00 -17.75 22.32
CA GLN A 72 -2.58 -17.59 23.72
C GLN A 72 -1.67 -16.38 23.93
N LYS A 73 -1.27 -15.70 22.85
CA LYS A 73 -0.40 -14.51 22.87
C LYS A 73 -1.19 -13.24 22.54
N HIS A 74 -0.51 -12.09 22.48
CA HIS A 74 -1.09 -10.81 22.10
C HIS A 74 -1.45 -10.76 20.60
N VAL A 75 -2.57 -11.38 20.24
CA VAL A 75 -3.06 -11.55 18.85
C VAL A 75 -3.23 -10.20 18.13
N PHE A 76 -3.76 -9.20 18.82
CA PHE A 76 -3.94 -7.85 18.27
C PHE A 76 -2.61 -7.22 17.84
N ASN A 77 -1.60 -7.24 18.71
CA ASN A 77 -0.27 -6.69 18.41
C ASN A 77 0.40 -7.45 17.27
N TYR A 78 0.22 -8.77 17.22
CA TYR A 78 0.73 -9.60 16.14
C TYR A 78 0.15 -9.17 14.78
N PHE A 79 -1.17 -9.10 14.64
CA PHE A 79 -1.80 -8.68 13.38
C PHE A 79 -1.47 -7.24 13.00
N THR A 80 -1.45 -6.33 13.98
CA THR A 80 -1.05 -4.94 13.75
C THR A 80 0.37 -4.85 13.20
N THR A 81 1.30 -5.65 13.74
CA THR A 81 2.70 -5.70 13.27
C THR A 81 2.80 -6.28 11.86
N CYS A 82 2.07 -7.36 11.56
CA CYS A 82 2.01 -7.96 10.23
C CYS A 82 1.46 -6.96 9.20
N ALA A 83 0.34 -6.31 9.51
CA ALA A 83 -0.30 -5.32 8.67
C ALA A 83 0.61 -4.10 8.44
N PHE A 84 1.29 -3.60 9.48
CA PHE A 84 2.24 -2.50 9.35
C PHE A 84 3.40 -2.84 8.40
N ARG A 85 4.03 -4.02 8.59
CA ARG A 85 5.13 -4.47 7.73
C ARG A 85 4.70 -4.65 6.28
N PHE A 86 3.50 -5.19 6.07
CA PHE A 86 2.94 -5.33 4.72
C PHE A 86 2.62 -3.97 4.11
N GLY A 87 2.04 -3.04 4.88
CA GLY A 87 1.77 -1.67 4.44
C GLY A 87 3.04 -0.91 4.04
N GLN A 88 4.15 -1.10 4.75
CA GLN A 88 5.45 -0.58 4.31
C GLN A 88 5.86 -1.12 2.93
N LYS A 89 5.67 -2.43 2.69
CA LYS A 89 5.97 -3.02 1.37
C LYS A 89 5.08 -2.46 0.26
N LEU A 90 3.79 -2.25 0.52
CA LEU A 90 2.87 -1.65 -0.47
C LEU A 90 3.31 -0.23 -0.83
N ARG A 91 3.66 0.56 0.19
CA ARG A 91 4.19 1.90 0.00
C ARG A 91 5.49 1.90 -0.80
N ASP A 92 6.42 1.01 -0.46
CA ASP A 92 7.71 0.92 -1.14
C ASP A 92 7.55 0.44 -2.59
N LYS A 93 6.61 -0.47 -2.86
CA LYS A 93 6.22 -0.88 -4.22
C LYS A 93 5.69 0.31 -5.02
N ALA A 94 4.72 1.05 -4.48
CA ALA A 94 4.16 2.22 -5.14
C ALA A 94 5.24 3.30 -5.45
N TYR A 95 6.17 3.53 -4.54
CA TYR A 95 7.30 4.45 -4.79
C TYR A 95 8.34 3.89 -5.77
N GLY A 96 8.58 2.58 -5.75
CA GLY A 96 9.48 1.91 -6.70
C GLY A 96 8.96 1.95 -8.12
N ASP A 97 7.66 1.71 -8.29
CA ASP A 97 6.98 1.78 -9.58
C ASP A 97 6.99 3.22 -10.12
N ALA A 98 6.71 4.22 -9.28
CA ALA A 98 6.79 5.63 -9.67
C ALA A 98 8.19 6.05 -10.15
N ARG A 99 9.26 5.55 -9.52
CA ARG A 99 10.64 5.80 -9.96
C ARG A 99 10.93 5.13 -11.30
N ARG A 100 10.54 3.86 -11.47
CA ARG A 100 10.72 3.13 -12.73
C ARG A 100 10.05 3.81 -13.92
N PHE A 101 8.83 4.32 -13.74
CA PHE A 101 8.16 5.12 -14.77
C PHE A 101 8.89 6.44 -15.05
N GLY A 102 9.40 7.11 -14.01
CA GLY A 102 10.21 8.31 -14.16
C GLY A 102 11.50 8.07 -14.95
N ASP A 103 12.21 6.99 -14.64
CA ASP A 103 13.45 6.61 -15.32
C ASP A 103 13.18 6.22 -16.78
N TYR A 104 12.15 5.40 -17.04
CA TYR A 104 11.74 5.05 -18.41
C TYR A 104 11.32 6.29 -19.23
N ALA A 105 10.60 7.23 -18.61
CA ALA A 105 10.23 8.48 -19.27
C ALA A 105 11.46 9.35 -19.57
N ALA A 106 12.45 9.39 -18.68
CA ALA A 106 13.70 10.10 -18.90
C ALA A 106 14.51 9.47 -20.05
N GLU A 107 14.62 8.14 -20.09
CA GLU A 107 15.29 7.41 -21.18
C GLU A 107 14.63 7.64 -22.54
N LEU A 108 13.30 7.70 -22.60
CA LEU A 108 12.58 8.01 -23.84
C LEU A 108 12.86 9.45 -24.32
N VAL A 109 12.87 10.42 -23.42
CA VAL A 109 13.22 11.82 -23.74
C VAL A 109 14.67 11.94 -24.20
N GLU A 110 15.62 11.28 -23.54
CA GLU A 110 17.05 11.28 -23.91
C GLU A 110 17.31 10.61 -25.27
N SER A 111 16.56 9.55 -25.59
CA SER A 111 16.65 8.86 -26.88
C SER A 111 15.88 9.57 -28.01
N GLY A 112 15.26 10.72 -27.74
CA GLY A 112 14.47 11.49 -28.70
C GLY A 112 13.16 10.80 -29.11
N ARG A 113 12.72 9.78 -28.37
CA ARG A 113 11.48 9.04 -28.61
C ARG A 113 10.34 9.73 -27.87
N GLN A 114 9.18 9.82 -28.53
CA GLN A 114 8.00 10.35 -27.87
C GLN A 114 7.50 9.38 -26.79
N LEU A 115 7.01 9.94 -25.69
CA LEU A 115 6.29 9.16 -24.68
C LEU A 115 5.05 8.53 -25.34
N PRO A 116 4.83 7.21 -25.15
CA PRO A 116 3.67 6.55 -25.73
C PRO A 116 2.38 7.23 -25.23
N THR A 117 1.47 7.50 -26.16
CA THR A 117 0.15 8.03 -25.85
C THR A 117 -0.75 6.90 -25.31
N ARG A 118 -1.89 7.26 -24.70
CA ARG A 118 -2.90 6.29 -24.21
C ARG A 118 -3.35 5.31 -25.31
N HIS A 119 -3.21 5.69 -26.59
CA HIS A 119 -3.52 4.86 -27.74
C HIS A 119 -2.40 3.85 -28.08
N ASP A 120 -1.13 4.21 -27.84
CA ASP A 120 0.03 3.37 -28.16
C ASP A 120 0.24 2.25 -27.13
N ALA A 121 -0.12 2.49 -25.87
CA ALA A 121 0.02 1.50 -24.81
C ALA A 121 -1.02 0.36 -24.89
N MET A 122 -2.10 0.53 -25.65
CA MET A 122 -3.08 -0.52 -25.92
C MET A 122 -2.62 -1.51 -27.02
N ASP A 123 -1.73 -1.09 -27.93
CA ASP A 123 -1.20 -1.94 -29.02
C ASP A 123 0.00 -2.80 -28.59
N LEU A 124 0.68 -2.43 -27.49
CA LEU A 124 1.85 -3.14 -26.96
C LEU A 124 1.51 -4.27 -25.98
N GLY A 125 0.23 -4.50 -25.69
CA GLY A 125 -0.21 -5.61 -24.82
C GLY A 125 0.25 -5.55 -23.35
N GLU A 126 0.81 -4.41 -22.90
CA GLU A 126 1.42 -4.26 -21.56
C GLU A 126 0.60 -3.42 -20.56
N LEU A 127 -0.70 -3.20 -20.77
CA LEU A 127 -1.56 -2.54 -19.78
C LEU A 127 -2.88 -3.27 -19.59
N SER A 128 -2.88 -4.31 -18.74
CA SER A 128 -4.12 -4.87 -18.19
C SER A 128 -4.60 -4.14 -16.92
N GLU A 129 -3.90 -3.11 -16.42
CA GLU A 129 -4.24 -2.45 -15.15
C GLU A 129 -4.08 -0.92 -15.17
N TRP A 130 -4.70 -0.23 -16.14
CA TRP A 130 -4.83 1.23 -16.09
C TRP A 130 -6.30 1.63 -15.89
N THR A 131 -6.67 1.94 -14.64
CA THR A 131 -8.04 2.33 -14.23
C THR A 131 -8.08 3.77 -13.68
N GLY A 132 -7.40 4.71 -14.32
CA GLY A 132 -7.42 6.13 -13.93
C GLY A 132 -8.09 7.00 -14.98
N ASP A 133 -9.32 7.43 -14.74
CA ASP A 133 -10.11 8.28 -15.65
C ASP A 133 -9.93 9.79 -15.43
N ASP A 134 -8.77 10.24 -14.92
CA ASP A 134 -8.49 11.66 -14.72
C ASP A 134 -7.40 12.19 -15.67
N PRO A 135 -7.62 13.35 -16.33
CA PRO A 135 -6.57 14.00 -17.11
C PRO A 135 -5.46 14.46 -16.17
N VAL A 136 -4.21 14.17 -16.55
CA VAL A 136 -3.02 14.60 -15.82
C VAL A 136 -2.86 16.13 -15.94
N GLU A 137 -3.42 16.86 -14.98
CA GLU A 137 -3.15 18.29 -14.84
C GLU A 137 -1.76 18.46 -14.19
N PHE A 138 -0.72 18.58 -15.03
CA PHE A 138 0.64 18.89 -14.60
C PHE A 138 0.67 20.31 -13.99
N LYS A 139 0.50 20.44 -12.68
CA LYS A 139 0.88 21.66 -11.95
C LYS A 139 2.39 21.82 -12.07
N ARG A 140 2.83 22.75 -12.92
CA ARG A 140 4.21 23.23 -13.04
C ARG A 140 4.76 23.60 -11.66
N TYR A 141 5.57 22.73 -11.07
CA TYR A 141 6.44 23.12 -9.96
C TYR A 141 7.48 24.12 -10.51
N LYS A 142 7.34 25.40 -10.15
CA LYS A 142 8.40 26.39 -10.35
C LYS A 142 9.57 26.01 -9.42
N SER A 143 10.62 25.45 -10.00
CA SER A 143 11.87 25.16 -9.31
C SER A 143 12.57 26.48 -8.93
N GLY A 144 12.35 26.92 -7.69
CA GLY A 144 13.14 27.99 -7.08
C GLY A 144 14.54 27.50 -6.75
N ARG A 145 15.46 27.53 -7.74
CA ARG A 145 16.90 27.39 -7.48
C ARG A 145 17.40 28.64 -6.74
N ARG A 146 17.70 28.53 -5.44
CA ARG A 146 18.75 29.33 -4.81
C ARG A 146 20.03 28.50 -4.84
N GLY A 147 20.99 28.97 -5.63
CA GLY A 147 22.25 28.28 -5.88
C GLY A 147 23.23 28.34 -4.72
N THR A 148 24.16 27.39 -4.74
CA THR A 148 25.50 27.51 -4.15
C THR A 148 26.50 26.96 -5.17
N PRO A 149 27.55 27.70 -5.54
CA PRO A 149 28.53 27.23 -6.52
C PRO A 149 29.58 26.35 -5.84
N PHE A 150 29.82 25.18 -6.41
CA PHE A 150 30.92 24.27 -6.10
C PHE A 150 32.26 24.94 -6.43
N LYS A 151 33.16 25.10 -5.46
CA LYS A 151 34.56 25.52 -5.69
C LYS A 151 35.43 24.30 -5.95
N HIS A 152 36.01 24.22 -7.15
CA HIS A 152 37.16 23.35 -7.44
C HIS A 152 38.37 23.82 -6.64
N ARG A 153 39.01 22.91 -5.90
CA ARG A 153 40.35 23.12 -5.33
C ARG A 153 41.33 22.26 -6.13
N ARG A 154 42.16 22.89 -6.96
CA ARG A 154 43.45 22.35 -7.39
C ARG A 154 44.53 22.96 -6.50
N GLY A 155 45.49 22.14 -6.10
CA GLY A 155 46.66 22.47 -5.31
C GLY A 155 47.36 21.15 -5.01
#